data_AF-A0A920SJ57-F1
#
_entry.id   AF-A0A920SJ57-F1
#
_cell.length_a   1.000
_cell.length_b   1.000
_cell.length_c   1.000
_cell.angle_alpha   90.00
_cell.angle_beta   90.00
_cell.angle_gamma   90.00
#
_symmetry.space_group_name_H-M   'P 1'
#
loop_
_entity.id
_entity.type
_entity.pdbx_description
1 polymer ?
#
loop_
_entity_poly.entity_id
_entity_poly.type
_entity_poly.pdbx_seq_one_letter_code
_entity_poly.pdbx_strand_id
1 'polypeptide(L)'
;MFQSLPDEEWFWVLHIVFEARGAPAVVAGIRLVEASKLNDIDQIKRQLEIIHYGFETIIELAGRMEEGCRPEVYYETLRPFLFAHPEGVVFDGVQAFGGKPQTFLGQTGAQSALIPSICASLGLRNERSELTSYLEAVRAYMPEPHRKFVAGLDGQAVRDCVSSTESEGRYGHSTIAVYRKWSSSGAFILSWQQTILLLGWTIHAVQEVPTLCAG
;
A
#
# COMPACT_ATOMS: atom_id res chain seq x y z
N MET A 1 -17.54 4.28 13.47
CA MET A 1 -17.78 5.54 12.74
C MET A 1 -17.76 6.69 13.73
N PHE A 2 -17.14 7.81 13.36
CA PHE A 2 -17.06 9.03 14.16
C PHE A 2 -18.33 9.87 14.00
N GLN A 3 -18.89 9.89 12.79
CA GLN A 3 -20.12 10.56 12.44
C GLN A 3 -21.07 9.57 11.76
N SER A 4 -22.38 9.81 11.92
CA SER A 4 -23.42 8.98 11.28
C SER A 4 -23.72 9.48 9.86
N LEU A 5 -22.69 9.55 9.00
CA LEU A 5 -22.80 9.99 7.62
C LEU A 5 -22.66 8.81 6.65
N PRO A 6 -23.51 8.71 5.60
CA PRO A 6 -23.33 7.72 4.54
C PRO A 6 -21.96 7.80 3.85
N ASP A 7 -21.40 9.02 3.75
CA ASP A 7 -20.07 9.24 3.18
C ASP A 7 -18.95 8.57 3.98
N GLU A 8 -19.05 8.58 5.31
CA GLU A 8 -18.09 7.89 6.17
C GLU A 8 -18.28 6.36 6.08
N GLU A 9 -19.53 5.90 6.05
CA GLU A 9 -19.82 4.47 5.87
C GLU A 9 -19.25 3.94 4.56
N TRP A 10 -19.47 4.67 3.45
CA TRP A 10 -18.93 4.34 2.14
C TRP A 10 -17.39 4.29 2.16
N PHE A 11 -16.75 5.29 2.77
CA PHE A 11 -15.30 5.32 2.92
C PHE A 11 -14.77 4.04 3.60
N TRP A 12 -15.35 3.64 4.74
CA TRP A 12 -14.90 2.45 5.46
C TRP A 12 -15.20 1.15 4.72
N VAL A 13 -16.43 1.00 4.20
CA VAL A 13 -16.86 -0.20 3.48
C VAL A 13 -15.98 -0.41 2.25
N LEU A 14 -15.70 0.64 1.50
CA LEU A 14 -14.90 0.55 0.29
C LEU A 14 -13.47 0.08 0.59
N HIS A 15 -12.83 0.58 1.66
CA HIS A 15 -11.53 0.07 2.11
C HIS A 15 -11.58 -1.41 2.51
N ILE A 16 -12.62 -1.85 3.22
CA ILE A 16 -12.81 -3.28 3.58
C ILE A 16 -12.95 -4.13 2.31
N VAL A 17 -13.68 -3.62 1.31
CA VAL A 17 -13.83 -4.29 0.01
C VAL A 17 -12.48 -4.40 -0.71
N PHE A 18 -11.57 -3.41 -0.59
CA PHE A 18 -10.24 -3.50 -1.20
C PHE A 18 -9.44 -4.64 -0.59
N GLU A 19 -9.43 -4.75 0.74
CA GLU A 19 -8.77 -5.85 1.44
C GLU A 19 -9.33 -7.21 1.00
N ALA A 20 -10.66 -7.34 0.95
CA ALA A 20 -11.32 -8.58 0.56
C ALA A 20 -11.07 -8.95 -0.91
N ARG A 21 -11.14 -7.99 -1.83
CA ARG A 21 -10.96 -8.21 -3.28
C ARG A 21 -9.50 -8.31 -3.68
N GLY A 22 -8.59 -7.72 -2.92
CA GLY A 22 -7.14 -7.84 -3.09
C GLY A 22 -6.54 -9.10 -2.49
N ALA A 23 -7.22 -9.77 -1.55
CA ALA A 23 -6.72 -10.98 -0.88
C ALA A 23 -6.21 -12.09 -1.83
N PRO A 24 -6.86 -12.38 -2.99
CA PRO A 24 -6.33 -13.36 -3.94
C PRO A 24 -4.93 -13.01 -4.48
N ALA A 25 -4.61 -11.73 -4.65
CA ALA A 25 -3.29 -11.30 -5.09
C ALA A 25 -2.22 -11.53 -4.02
N VAL A 26 -2.56 -11.40 -2.73
CA VAL A 26 -1.66 -11.73 -1.61
C VAL A 26 -1.33 -13.23 -1.62
N VAL A 27 -2.35 -14.08 -1.77
CA VAL A 27 -2.17 -15.54 -1.87
C VAL A 27 -1.35 -15.91 -3.10
N ALA A 28 -1.60 -15.27 -4.23
CA ALA A 28 -0.81 -15.45 -5.44
C ALA A 28 0.65 -15.04 -5.25
N GLY A 29 0.93 -13.99 -4.47
CA GLY A 29 2.29 -13.60 -4.08
C GLY A 29 3.04 -14.69 -3.33
N ILE A 30 2.40 -15.36 -2.37
CA ILE A 30 3.00 -16.51 -1.66
C ILE A 30 3.35 -17.62 -2.64
N ARG A 31 2.39 -18.01 -3.48
CA ARG A 31 2.56 -19.07 -4.48
C ARG A 31 3.59 -18.73 -5.55
N LEU A 32 3.74 -17.44 -5.88
CA LEU A 32 4.73 -16.94 -6.81
C LEU A 32 6.13 -17.19 -6.26
N VAL A 33 6.38 -16.85 -4.99
CA VAL A 33 7.66 -17.10 -4.32
C VAL A 33 8.00 -18.60 -4.34
N GLU A 34 7.04 -19.46 -4.03
CA GLU A 34 7.21 -20.92 -4.08
C GLU A 34 7.53 -21.43 -5.49
N ALA A 35 6.76 -20.98 -6.49
CA ALA A 35 6.95 -21.37 -7.89
C ALA A 35 8.32 -20.92 -8.42
N SER A 36 8.78 -19.72 -8.05
CA SER A 36 10.11 -19.21 -8.41
C SER A 36 11.24 -20.04 -7.82
N LYS A 37 11.10 -20.55 -6.60
CA LYS A 37 12.10 -21.46 -5.99
C LYS A 37 12.21 -22.79 -6.73
N LEU A 38 11.11 -23.24 -7.33
CA LEU A 38 11.03 -24.48 -8.11
C LEU A 38 11.30 -24.28 -9.61
N ASN A 39 11.47 -23.03 -10.07
CA ASN A 39 11.48 -22.65 -11.48
C ASN A 39 10.25 -23.18 -12.26
N ASP A 40 9.08 -23.23 -11.61
CA ASP A 40 7.82 -23.62 -12.25
C ASP A 40 7.26 -22.42 -13.04
N ILE A 41 7.67 -22.36 -14.30
CA ILE A 41 7.37 -21.28 -15.23
C ILE A 41 5.85 -21.07 -15.41
N ASP A 42 5.09 -22.15 -15.48
CA ASP A 42 3.65 -22.07 -15.73
C ASP A 42 2.90 -21.58 -14.50
N GLN A 43 3.33 -21.99 -13.29
CA GLN A 43 2.80 -21.43 -12.05
C GLN A 43 3.15 -19.96 -11.88
N ILE A 44 4.39 -19.56 -12.20
CA ILE A 44 4.83 -18.15 -12.14
C ILE A 44 3.92 -17.28 -13.01
N LYS A 45 3.68 -17.67 -14.27
CA LYS A 45 2.78 -16.96 -15.19
C LYS A 45 1.38 -16.80 -14.59
N ARG A 46 0.79 -17.91 -14.13
CA ARG A 46 -0.55 -17.91 -13.53
C ARG A 46 -0.63 -16.99 -12.31
N GLN A 47 0.38 -16.99 -11.43
CA GLN A 47 0.35 -16.15 -10.23
C GLN A 47 0.51 -14.66 -10.58
N LEU A 48 1.37 -14.31 -11.54
CA LEU A 48 1.53 -12.92 -12.00
C LEU A 48 0.24 -12.37 -12.63
N GLU A 49 -0.50 -13.20 -13.38
CA GLU A 49 -1.81 -12.83 -13.93
C GLU A 49 -2.84 -12.57 -12.83
N ILE A 50 -2.89 -13.41 -11.79
CA ILE A 50 -3.79 -13.19 -10.64
C ILE A 50 -3.43 -11.91 -9.89
N ILE A 51 -2.15 -11.64 -9.68
CA ILE A 51 -1.69 -10.40 -9.05
C ILE A 51 -2.10 -9.19 -9.90
N HIS A 52 -1.97 -9.27 -11.23
CA HIS A 52 -2.34 -8.18 -12.13
C HIS A 52 -3.82 -7.87 -12.06
N TYR A 53 -4.66 -8.90 -12.15
CA TYR A 53 -6.10 -8.76 -12.00
C TYR A 53 -6.49 -8.18 -10.63
N GLY A 54 -5.79 -8.59 -9.57
CA GLY A 54 -6.01 -8.03 -8.23
C GLY A 54 -5.72 -6.53 -8.15
N PHE A 55 -4.62 -6.06 -8.77
CA PHE A 55 -4.34 -4.63 -8.86
C PHE A 55 -5.37 -3.87 -9.68
N GLU A 56 -5.75 -4.38 -10.86
CA GLU A 56 -6.79 -3.76 -11.69
C GLU A 56 -8.10 -3.63 -10.90
N THR A 57 -8.49 -4.67 -10.17
CA THR A 57 -9.68 -4.67 -9.31
C THR A 57 -9.59 -3.59 -8.22
N ILE A 58 -8.45 -3.47 -7.52
CA ILE A 58 -8.27 -2.45 -6.48
C ILE A 58 -8.31 -1.05 -7.08
N ILE A 59 -7.67 -0.82 -8.23
CA ILE A 59 -7.65 0.48 -8.91
C ILE A 59 -9.07 0.87 -9.36
N GLU A 60 -9.82 -0.07 -9.94
CA GLU A 60 -11.21 0.15 -10.33
C GLU A 60 -12.06 0.54 -9.12
N LEU A 61 -11.96 -0.22 -8.02
CA LEU A 61 -12.70 0.06 -6.79
C LEU A 61 -12.30 1.39 -6.15
N ALA A 62 -11.02 1.77 -6.21
CA ALA A 62 -10.54 3.08 -5.76
C ALA A 62 -11.17 4.23 -6.56
N GLY A 63 -11.39 4.03 -7.86
CA GLY A 63 -12.12 4.99 -8.71
C GLY A 63 -13.58 5.20 -8.31
N ARG A 64 -14.14 4.35 -7.43
CA ARG A 64 -15.53 4.43 -6.96
C ARG A 64 -15.70 5.19 -5.64
N MET A 65 -14.62 5.77 -5.09
CA MET A 65 -14.69 6.51 -3.82
C MET A 65 -15.72 7.64 -3.87
N GLU A 66 -15.73 8.41 -4.96
CA GLU A 66 -16.64 9.55 -5.16
C GLU A 66 -18.12 9.16 -5.34
N GLU A 67 -18.42 7.89 -5.64
CA GLU A 67 -19.81 7.44 -5.80
C GLU A 67 -20.62 7.58 -4.51
N GLY A 68 -19.95 7.46 -3.35
CA GLY A 68 -20.60 7.50 -2.05
C GLY A 68 -19.88 8.32 -1.00
N CYS A 69 -18.65 8.80 -1.24
CA CYS A 69 -17.92 9.69 -0.34
C CYS A 69 -17.57 10.99 -1.05
N ARG A 70 -18.32 12.06 -0.78
CA ARG A 70 -18.04 13.37 -1.40
C ARG A 70 -16.74 13.95 -0.88
N PRO A 71 -15.93 14.59 -1.74
CA PRO A 71 -14.64 15.15 -1.35
C PRO A 71 -14.78 16.14 -0.20
N GLU A 72 -15.74 17.06 -0.27
CA GLU A 72 -15.93 18.11 0.74
C GLU A 72 -16.25 17.51 2.11
N VAL A 73 -17.13 16.50 2.14
CA VAL A 73 -17.49 15.80 3.38
C VAL A 73 -16.28 15.08 3.96
N TYR A 74 -15.48 14.39 3.13
CA TYR A 74 -14.24 13.78 3.58
C TYR A 74 -13.31 14.79 4.24
N TYR A 75 -13.05 15.93 3.59
CA TYR A 75 -12.10 16.94 4.10
C TYR A 75 -12.57 17.64 5.37
N GLU A 76 -13.84 18.01 5.42
CA GLU A 76 -14.38 18.86 6.48
C GLU A 76 -14.81 18.05 7.70
N THR A 77 -15.23 16.79 7.50
CA THR A 77 -15.95 16.05 8.55
C THR A 77 -15.26 14.75 8.97
N LEU A 78 -14.66 13.99 8.04
CA LEU A 78 -14.00 12.73 8.38
C LEU A 78 -12.50 12.89 8.65
N ARG A 79 -11.78 13.55 7.73
CA ARG A 79 -10.32 13.74 7.77
C ARG A 79 -9.80 14.35 9.08
N PRO A 80 -10.49 15.28 9.76
CA PRO A 80 -10.05 15.79 11.06
C PRO A 80 -9.89 14.70 12.14
N PHE A 81 -10.68 13.62 12.08
CA PHE A 81 -10.57 12.49 13.00
C PHE A 81 -9.45 11.51 12.63
N LEU A 82 -8.96 11.55 11.39
CA LEU A 82 -7.93 10.62 10.90
C LEU A 82 -6.52 11.14 11.16
N PHE A 83 -6.33 12.46 11.28
CA PHE A 83 -5.00 13.05 11.45
C PHE A 83 -4.43 12.92 12.86
N ALA A 84 -3.09 12.90 12.91
CA ALA A 84 -2.34 13.06 14.14
C ALA A 84 -2.64 14.43 14.78
N HIS A 85 -2.64 14.48 16.12
CA HIS A 85 -2.67 15.75 16.83
C HIS A 85 -1.28 16.42 16.72
N PRO A 86 -1.17 17.65 16.16
CA PRO A 86 0.13 18.29 15.91
C PRO A 86 1.00 18.44 17.17
N GLU A 87 0.37 18.80 18.29
CA GLU A 87 1.03 18.98 19.59
C GLU A 87 1.18 17.66 20.38
N GLY A 88 0.77 16.53 19.79
CA GLY A 88 0.70 15.24 20.47
C GLY A 88 -0.43 15.14 21.50
N VAL A 89 -0.58 13.96 22.09
CA VAL A 89 -1.62 13.67 23.09
C VAL A 89 -0.97 13.23 24.38
N VAL A 90 -1.43 13.77 25.52
CA VAL A 90 -1.03 13.28 26.85
C VAL A 90 -1.90 12.08 27.19
N PHE A 91 -1.25 10.94 27.46
CA PHE A 91 -1.92 9.70 27.85
C PHE A 91 -1.86 9.54 29.37
N ASP A 92 -2.89 10.00 30.06
CA ASP A 92 -2.97 9.95 31.51
C ASP A 92 -2.89 8.51 32.05
N GLY A 93 -2.10 8.31 33.10
CA GLY A 93 -1.90 7.00 33.73
C GLY A 93 -0.87 6.11 33.03
N VAL A 94 -0.35 6.48 31.86
CA VAL A 94 0.68 5.70 31.16
C VAL A 94 2.07 6.12 31.63
N GLN A 95 2.60 5.43 32.64
CA GLN A 95 3.90 5.75 33.26
C GLN A 95 5.06 5.85 32.26
N ALA A 96 5.07 5.00 31.22
CA ALA A 96 6.10 4.99 30.20
C ALA A 96 6.23 6.33 29.43
N PHE A 97 5.16 7.10 29.35
CA PHE A 97 5.13 8.39 28.67
C PHE A 97 5.40 9.58 29.62
N GLY A 98 5.47 9.34 30.93
CA GLY A 98 5.90 10.34 31.91
C GLY A 98 5.11 11.65 31.90
N GLY A 99 3.82 11.60 31.53
CA GLY A 99 2.95 12.78 31.41
C GLY A 99 3.30 13.73 30.26
N LYS A 100 4.19 13.32 29.34
CA LYS A 100 4.56 14.14 28.17
C LYS A 100 3.64 13.84 26.98
N PRO A 101 3.30 14.84 26.16
CA PRO A 101 2.59 14.62 24.90
C PRO A 101 3.34 13.62 24.02
N GLN A 102 2.61 12.66 23.45
CA GLN A 102 3.12 11.69 22.49
C GLN A 102 2.51 11.94 21.12
N THR A 103 3.36 11.90 20.09
CA THR A 103 2.92 12.03 18.70
C THR A 103 2.91 10.66 18.05
N PHE A 104 1.73 10.25 17.58
CA PHE A 104 1.54 9.07 16.76
C PHE A 104 1.01 9.50 15.38
N LEU A 105 1.32 8.70 14.36
CA LEU A 105 0.79 8.94 13.02
C LEU A 105 -0.72 8.77 13.01
N GLY A 106 -1.39 9.62 12.24
CA GLY A 106 -2.79 9.46 11.91
C GLY A 106 -3.05 8.18 11.11
N GLN A 107 -4.32 7.87 10.94
CA GLN A 107 -4.75 6.75 10.11
C GLN A 107 -4.44 7.05 8.63
N THR A 108 -3.99 6.02 7.92
CA THR A 108 -3.78 6.07 6.47
C THR A 108 -3.96 4.69 5.87
N GLY A 109 -4.45 4.60 4.63
CA GLY A 109 -4.48 3.34 3.88
C GLY A 109 -3.10 2.68 3.76
N ALA A 110 -2.00 3.44 3.89
CA ALA A 110 -0.64 2.91 3.87
C ALA A 110 -0.30 1.98 5.05
N GLN A 111 -1.14 1.97 6.10
CA GLN A 111 -1.02 1.03 7.23
C GLN A 111 -1.55 -0.37 6.88
N SER A 112 -2.19 -0.55 5.72
CA SER A 112 -2.59 -1.88 5.23
C SER A 112 -1.39 -2.73 4.82
N ALA A 113 -1.44 -4.03 5.14
CA ALA A 113 -0.43 -5.00 4.72
C ALA A 113 -0.70 -5.59 3.32
N LEU A 114 -1.88 -5.35 2.72
CA LEU A 114 -2.30 -5.89 1.43
C LEU A 114 -1.24 -5.62 0.38
N ILE A 115 -1.01 -4.35 0.08
CA ILE A 115 -0.10 -4.02 -1.00
C ILE A 115 1.37 -4.28 -0.61
N PRO A 116 1.87 -3.95 0.61
CA PRO A 116 3.24 -4.30 1.02
C PRO A 116 3.57 -5.78 0.85
N SER A 117 2.62 -6.66 1.12
CA SER A 117 2.83 -8.10 0.95
C SER A 117 3.00 -8.47 -0.53
N ILE A 118 2.19 -7.91 -1.42
CA ILE A 118 2.33 -8.12 -2.86
C ILE A 118 3.69 -7.60 -3.33
N CYS A 119 4.09 -6.39 -2.92
CA CYS A 119 5.41 -5.83 -3.24
C CYS A 119 6.56 -6.71 -2.78
N ALA A 120 6.48 -7.18 -1.52
CA ALA A 120 7.50 -8.01 -0.91
C ALA A 120 7.64 -9.35 -1.66
N SER A 121 6.51 -9.96 -2.04
CA SER A 121 6.50 -11.20 -2.82
C SER A 121 7.10 -11.06 -4.21
N LEU A 122 6.83 -9.93 -4.89
CA LEU A 122 7.42 -9.59 -6.19
C LEU A 122 8.87 -9.15 -6.08
N GLY A 123 9.38 -8.91 -4.87
CA GLY A 123 10.72 -8.37 -4.68
C GLY A 123 10.87 -6.95 -5.23
N LEU A 124 9.82 -6.14 -5.20
CA LEU A 124 9.91 -4.73 -5.58
C LEU A 124 10.70 -3.96 -4.52
N ARG A 125 11.71 -3.21 -4.95
CA ARG A 125 12.51 -2.32 -4.09
C ARG A 125 12.39 -0.91 -4.62
N ASN A 126 11.95 0.00 -3.76
CA ASN A 126 11.86 1.42 -4.08
C ASN A 126 13.19 2.08 -3.72
N GLU A 127 13.61 3.08 -4.50
CA GLU A 127 14.73 3.94 -4.14
C GLU A 127 14.42 4.71 -2.85
N ARG A 128 15.45 4.99 -2.05
CA ARG A 128 15.28 5.78 -0.83
C ARG A 128 14.82 7.18 -1.17
N SER A 129 13.69 7.55 -0.58
CA SER A 129 13.02 8.84 -0.66
C SER A 129 12.27 9.11 0.65
N GLU A 130 11.82 10.35 0.85
CA GLU A 130 10.96 10.72 1.98
C GLU A 130 9.70 9.85 2.04
N LEU A 131 9.10 9.55 0.89
CA LEU A 131 7.94 8.66 0.83
C LEU A 131 8.28 7.25 1.31
N THR A 132 9.40 6.66 0.86
CA THR A 132 9.75 5.30 1.31
C THR A 132 10.05 5.25 2.80
N SER A 133 10.68 6.30 3.35
CA SER A 133 10.91 6.42 4.79
C SER A 133 9.58 6.51 5.55
N TYR A 134 8.61 7.28 5.05
CA TYR A 134 7.26 7.34 5.60
C TYR A 134 6.55 5.98 5.54
N LEU A 135 6.60 5.30 4.39
CA LEU A 135 6.00 3.97 4.20
C LEU A 135 6.64 2.91 5.10
N GLU A 136 7.94 3.03 5.41
CA GLU A 136 8.61 2.18 6.39
C GLU A 136 8.15 2.49 7.82
N ALA A 137 7.98 3.77 8.17
CA ALA A 137 7.49 4.18 9.48
C ALA A 137 6.05 3.71 9.75
N VAL A 138 5.14 3.82 8.76
CA VAL A 138 3.75 3.36 8.93
C VAL A 138 3.63 1.84 9.08
N ARG A 139 4.63 1.04 8.63
CA ARG A 139 4.62 -0.41 8.87
C ARG A 139 4.59 -0.74 10.35
N ALA A 140 5.16 0.10 11.23
CA ALA A 140 5.13 -0.12 12.67
C ALA A 140 3.69 -0.16 13.25
N TYR A 141 2.72 0.42 12.52
CA TYR A 141 1.31 0.47 12.90
C TYR A 141 0.51 -0.76 12.39
N MET A 142 1.12 -1.62 11.58
CA MET A 142 0.53 -2.91 11.23
C MET A 142 0.55 -3.86 12.45
N PRO A 143 -0.47 -4.70 12.63
CA PRO A 143 -0.43 -5.81 13.57
C PRO A 143 0.85 -6.63 13.41
N GLU A 144 1.45 -7.06 14.52
CA GLU A 144 2.71 -7.82 14.50
C GLU A 144 2.68 -9.05 13.57
N PRO A 145 1.60 -9.87 13.53
CA PRO A 145 1.52 -10.98 12.58
C PRO A 145 1.62 -10.53 11.12
N HIS A 146 1.04 -9.40 10.76
CA HIS A 146 1.09 -8.86 9.40
C HIS A 146 2.49 -8.34 9.06
N ARG A 147 3.16 -7.67 10.01
CA ARG A 147 4.56 -7.24 9.83
C ARG A 147 5.48 -8.43 9.58
N LYS A 148 5.35 -9.49 10.39
CA LYS A 148 6.12 -10.73 10.24
C LYS A 148 5.82 -11.41 8.91
N PHE A 149 4.56 -11.45 8.51
CA PHE A 149 4.14 -12.00 7.22
C PHE A 149 4.82 -11.26 6.05
N VAL A 150 4.70 -9.92 6.00
CA VAL A 150 5.32 -9.11 4.94
C VAL A 150 6.84 -9.28 4.91
N ALA A 151 7.50 -9.28 6.08
CA ALA A 151 8.95 -9.45 6.18
C ALA A 151 9.43 -10.86 5.79
N GLY A 152 8.58 -11.88 5.94
CA GLY A 152 8.89 -13.27 5.59
C GLY A 152 8.75 -13.61 4.11
N LEU A 153 8.20 -12.71 3.28
CA LEU A 153 8.04 -12.93 1.85
C LEU A 153 9.39 -12.73 1.12
N ASP A 154 9.90 -13.84 0.59
CA ASP A 154 11.20 -13.91 -0.09
C ASP A 154 11.09 -13.56 -1.58
N GLY A 155 10.90 -12.27 -1.88
CA GLY A 155 10.90 -11.79 -3.26
C GLY A 155 12.26 -11.83 -3.96
N GLN A 156 13.36 -12.19 -3.28
CA GLN A 156 14.65 -12.39 -3.95
C GLN A 156 14.59 -13.60 -4.88
N ALA A 157 13.95 -14.70 -4.46
CA ALA A 157 13.75 -15.87 -5.30
C ALA A 157 13.04 -15.54 -6.63
N VAL A 158 12.06 -14.61 -6.59
CA VAL A 158 11.35 -14.15 -7.80
C VAL A 158 12.29 -13.35 -8.70
N ARG A 159 13.05 -12.40 -8.16
CA ARG A 159 14.05 -11.63 -8.91
C ARG A 159 15.06 -12.55 -9.59
N ASP A 160 15.64 -13.49 -8.84
CA ASP A 160 16.68 -14.39 -9.33
C ASP A 160 16.15 -15.27 -10.46
N CYS A 161 14.96 -15.85 -10.28
CA CYS A 161 14.31 -16.67 -11.30
C CYS A 161 14.06 -15.87 -12.60
N VAL A 162 13.56 -14.64 -12.50
CA VAL A 162 13.34 -13.78 -13.67
C VAL A 162 14.66 -13.46 -14.37
N SER A 163 15.69 -13.04 -13.63
CA SER A 163 17.01 -12.73 -14.20
C SER A 163 17.70 -13.93 -14.85
N SER A 164 17.65 -15.12 -14.24
CA SER A 164 18.21 -16.34 -14.82
C SER A 164 17.50 -16.73 -16.11
N THR A 165 16.17 -16.64 -16.14
CA THR A 165 15.43 -17.10 -17.33
C THR A 165 15.57 -16.17 -18.53
N GLU A 166 15.86 -14.88 -18.30
CA GLU A 166 16.24 -13.93 -19.36
C GLU A 166 17.56 -14.31 -20.04
N SER A 167 18.55 -14.74 -19.26
CA SER A 167 19.84 -15.18 -19.79
C SER A 167 19.73 -16.45 -20.65
N GLU A 168 18.69 -17.25 -20.44
CA GLU A 168 18.47 -18.54 -21.08
C GLU A 168 17.43 -18.50 -22.22
N GLY A 169 16.76 -17.37 -22.45
CA GLY A 169 15.80 -17.19 -23.55
C GLY A 169 14.53 -18.04 -23.45
N ARG A 170 14.15 -18.55 -22.27
CA ARG A 170 13.06 -19.55 -22.09
C ARG A 170 11.65 -18.98 -21.91
N TYR A 171 11.46 -17.66 -21.85
CA TYR A 171 10.14 -17.03 -21.76
C TYR A 171 9.72 -16.32 -23.05
N GLY A 172 8.46 -16.50 -23.44
CA GLY A 172 7.78 -15.60 -24.37
C GLY A 172 7.68 -14.19 -23.76
N HIS A 173 7.90 -13.16 -24.58
CA HIS A 173 8.10 -11.77 -24.16
C HIS A 173 7.00 -11.15 -23.26
N SER A 174 5.79 -11.71 -23.17
CA SER A 174 4.66 -11.03 -22.52
C SER A 174 4.63 -11.08 -20.99
N THR A 175 4.95 -12.21 -20.35
CA THR A 175 4.80 -12.34 -18.87
C THR A 175 5.93 -11.62 -18.12
N ILE A 176 7.18 -11.76 -18.56
CA ILE A 176 8.31 -11.00 -18.01
C ILE A 176 8.11 -9.50 -18.25
N ALA A 177 7.45 -9.10 -19.33
CA ALA A 177 7.14 -7.69 -19.57
C ALA A 177 6.18 -7.11 -18.52
N VAL A 178 5.23 -7.87 -17.98
CA VAL A 178 4.35 -7.41 -16.89
C VAL A 178 5.15 -7.19 -15.61
N TYR A 179 5.97 -8.18 -15.22
CA TYR A 179 6.86 -8.05 -14.06
C TYR A 179 7.84 -6.87 -14.23
N ARG A 180 8.48 -6.75 -15.41
CA ARG A 180 9.39 -5.64 -15.73
C ARG A 180 8.68 -4.30 -15.69
N LYS A 181 7.48 -4.19 -16.27
CA LYS A 181 6.68 -2.96 -16.20
C LYS A 181 6.48 -2.53 -14.75
N TRP A 182 6.22 -3.47 -13.84
CA TRP A 182 6.08 -3.13 -12.42
C TRP A 182 7.41 -2.88 -11.70
N SER A 183 8.49 -3.55 -12.09
CA SER A 183 9.80 -3.40 -11.45
C SER A 183 10.59 -2.18 -11.94
N SER A 184 10.43 -1.76 -13.21
CA SER A 184 11.16 -0.66 -13.83
C SER A 184 10.40 0.65 -13.84
N SER A 185 9.07 0.58 -13.87
CA SER A 185 8.28 1.80 -13.78
C SER A 185 8.09 2.12 -12.31
N GLY A 186 8.71 3.23 -11.85
CA GLY A 186 8.25 3.95 -10.65
C GLY A 186 6.74 4.25 -10.68
N ALA A 187 6.04 3.96 -11.79
CA ALA A 187 4.59 3.80 -11.91
C ALA A 187 3.95 2.94 -10.83
N PHE A 188 4.65 1.97 -10.23
CA PHE A 188 4.08 1.23 -9.11
C PHE A 188 4.00 2.11 -7.85
N ILE A 189 5.05 2.89 -7.55
CA ILE A 189 5.04 3.95 -6.53
C ILE A 189 4.02 5.03 -6.87
N LEU A 190 3.83 5.38 -8.15
CA LEU A 190 2.82 6.35 -8.57
C LEU A 190 1.40 5.78 -8.50
N SER A 191 1.20 4.47 -8.71
CA SER A 191 -0.10 3.80 -8.52
C SER A 191 -0.38 3.58 -7.03
N TRP A 192 0.65 3.37 -6.21
CA TRP A 192 0.61 3.34 -4.76
C TRP A 192 0.39 4.72 -4.16
N GLN A 193 1.06 5.74 -4.69
CA GLN A 193 0.83 7.13 -4.35
C GLN A 193 -0.57 7.47 -4.80
N GLN A 194 -0.99 7.23 -6.04
CA GLN A 194 -2.37 7.47 -6.46
C GLN A 194 -3.34 6.67 -5.62
N THR A 195 -3.08 5.42 -5.22
CA THR A 195 -3.98 4.68 -4.35
C THR A 195 -3.93 5.21 -2.91
N ILE A 196 -2.80 5.63 -2.35
CA ILE A 196 -2.72 6.33 -1.04
C ILE A 196 -3.32 7.73 -1.09
N LEU A 197 -3.23 8.41 -2.22
CA LEU A 197 -3.69 9.78 -2.47
C LEU A 197 -5.15 9.80 -2.92
N LEU A 198 -5.69 8.67 -3.43
CA LEU A 198 -7.10 8.38 -3.70
C LEU A 198 -7.75 7.62 -2.53
N LEU A 199 -6.95 7.06 -1.61
CA LEU A 199 -7.39 6.58 -0.28
C LEU A 199 -7.17 7.61 0.81
N GLY A 200 -6.50 8.71 0.48
CA GLY A 200 -6.19 9.83 1.37
C GLY A 200 -6.48 11.19 0.73
N TRP A 201 -7.29 11.22 -0.33
CA TRP A 201 -7.78 12.37 -1.09
C TRP A 201 -7.10 13.68 -0.68
N THR A 202 -5.92 14.00 -1.26
CA THR A 202 -5.40 15.35 -1.57
C THR A 202 -4.02 15.23 -2.25
N ILE A 203 -3.94 15.48 -3.56
CA ILE A 203 -2.92 16.39 -4.12
C ILE A 203 -3.65 17.42 -4.99
N HIS A 204 -4.53 18.20 -4.37
CA HIS A 204 -4.73 19.58 -4.82
C HIS A 204 -4.34 20.62 -3.75
N ALA A 205 -3.81 20.19 -2.60
CA ALA A 205 -3.39 21.10 -1.51
C ALA A 205 -1.86 21.12 -1.25
N VAL A 206 -1.04 20.63 -2.20
CA VAL A 206 0.43 20.81 -2.15
C VAL A 206 0.90 21.90 -3.13
N GLN A 207 0.00 22.47 -3.93
CA GLN A 207 0.30 23.65 -4.74
C GLN A 207 -0.06 24.99 -4.08
N GLU A 208 -0.69 24.98 -2.90
CA GLU A 208 -1.03 26.22 -2.16
C GLU A 208 -0.74 26.12 -0.65
N VAL A 209 0.54 25.94 -0.29
CA VAL A 209 1.03 26.39 1.02
C VAL A 209 2.20 27.35 0.76
N PRO A 210 2.07 28.65 1.08
CA PRO A 210 3.17 29.60 0.97
C PRO A 210 4.30 29.16 1.90
N THR A 211 5.53 29.31 1.42
CA THR A 211 6.78 29.30 2.19
C THR A 211 6.60 29.94 3.58
N LEU A 212 6.51 29.11 4.61
CA LEU A 212 6.62 29.50 6.02
C LEU A 212 7.61 28.57 6.71
N CYS A 213 8.87 28.68 6.28
CA CYS A 213 10.08 28.28 7.00
C CYS A 213 11.26 29.06 6.39
N ALA A 214 11.20 30.39 6.53
CA ALA A 214 12.37 31.26 6.52
C ALA A 214 12.21 32.18 7.74
N GLY A 215 12.87 31.77 8.82
CA GLY A 215 12.95 32.46 10.11
C GLY A 215 14.14 31.90 10.85
#